data_AF-A0A8T2XR25-F1
#
_entry.id   AF-A0A8T2XR25-F1
#
_cell.length_a   1.000
_cell.length_b   1.000
_cell.length_c   1.000
_cell.angle_alpha   90.00
_cell.angle_beta   90.00
_cell.angle_gamma   90.00
#
_symmetry.space_group_name_H-M   'P 1'
#
loop_
_entity.id
_entity.type
_entity.pdbx_description
1 polymer ?
#
loop_
_entity_poly.entity_id
_entity_poly.type
_entity_poly.pdbx_seq_one_letter_code
_entity_poly.pdbx_strand_id
1 'polypeptide(L)'
;MSMNDVLDASKEKMFASLIPYSSAKALSRYTEMVDDVIRTQAEKLQQGSELTRVRLKEMDQPDSILSLKGTITLPTDFKEDVEAVQISGGPTGLEAELQQRMDLRRVNQELLVQTEELLKKEATEDAQFRNQFGTRWTRPQSSTLTKNLQDRLNRFTANLKQATDSDARIERSVKDHSALISILDHQPIEFALPTLARPIMSLDANEDAIVGALKQSLACLSNLE
;
A
#
# COMPACT_ATOMS: atom_id res chain seq x y z
N MET A 1 -16.02 10.25 -64.66
CA MET A 1 -15.17 9.76 -63.55
C MET A 1 -14.97 8.27 -63.76
N SER A 2 -13.72 7.83 -63.90
CA SER A 2 -13.37 6.43 -64.13
C SER A 2 -13.73 5.60 -62.90
N MET A 3 -14.48 4.50 -63.07
CA MET A 3 -14.91 3.60 -61.99
C MET A 3 -13.72 3.03 -61.18
N ASN A 4 -12.53 3.03 -61.77
CA ASN A 4 -11.29 2.56 -61.14
C ASN A 4 -10.80 3.48 -60.00
N ASP A 5 -11.09 4.78 -60.04
CA ASP A 5 -10.71 5.70 -58.94
C ASP A 5 -11.62 5.56 -57.72
N VAL A 6 -12.85 5.04 -57.89
CA VAL A 6 -13.81 4.81 -56.81
C VAL A 6 -13.56 3.45 -56.11
N LEU A 7 -12.89 2.52 -56.79
CA LEU A 7 -12.59 1.17 -56.29
C LEU A 7 -11.12 1.00 -55.82
N ASP A 8 -10.30 2.05 -55.90
CA ASP A 8 -8.90 2.03 -55.45
C ASP A 8 -8.81 2.20 -53.92
N ALA A 9 -9.05 1.10 -53.20
CA ALA A 9 -8.90 1.01 -51.74
C ALA A 9 -7.46 1.25 -51.25
N SER A 10 -6.47 1.40 -52.15
CA SER A 10 -5.07 1.67 -51.81
C SER A 10 -4.86 3.06 -51.18
N LYS A 11 -5.79 4.00 -51.42
CA LYS A 11 -5.75 5.35 -50.86
C LYS A 11 -6.39 5.45 -49.46
N GLU A 12 -7.24 4.50 -49.08
CA GLU A 12 -7.85 4.45 -47.75
C GLU A 12 -6.96 3.68 -46.77
N LYS A 13 -6.32 4.41 -45.86
CA LYS A 13 -5.55 3.80 -44.76
C LYS A 13 -6.50 3.29 -43.67
N MET A 14 -7.00 2.07 -43.84
CA MET A 14 -7.95 1.42 -42.89
C MET A 14 -7.42 1.34 -41.45
N PHE A 15 -6.10 1.36 -41.25
CA PHE A 15 -5.43 1.29 -39.94
C PHE A 15 -4.63 2.55 -39.59
N ALA A 16 -5.01 3.72 -40.12
CA ALA A 16 -4.32 4.98 -39.80
C ALA A 16 -4.32 5.32 -38.31
N SER A 17 -5.32 4.86 -37.55
CA SER A 17 -5.41 5.00 -36.09
C SER A 17 -4.66 3.92 -35.31
N LEU A 18 -4.16 2.88 -35.97
CA LEU A 18 -3.46 1.79 -35.31
C LEU A 18 -2.04 2.24 -34.93
N ILE A 19 -1.77 2.30 -33.64
CA ILE A 19 -0.47 2.67 -33.12
C ILE A 19 0.53 1.54 -33.42
N PRO A 20 1.70 1.83 -34.00
CA PRO A 20 2.73 0.82 -34.24
C PRO A 20 3.16 0.13 -32.93
N TYR A 21 3.40 -1.18 -33.01
CA TYR A 21 3.84 -1.97 -31.86
C TYR A 21 5.17 -1.44 -31.26
N SER A 22 6.05 -0.88 -32.08
CA SER A 22 7.28 -0.22 -31.63
C SER A 22 7.00 0.96 -30.69
N SER A 23 6.03 1.80 -31.02
CA SER A 23 5.62 2.95 -30.21
C SER A 23 4.95 2.51 -28.92
N ALA A 24 4.06 1.50 -28.97
CA ALA A 24 3.43 0.94 -27.77
C ALA A 24 4.47 0.31 -26.81
N LYS A 25 5.46 -0.42 -27.36
CA LYS A 25 6.56 -0.99 -26.58
C LYS A 25 7.46 0.09 -25.98
N ALA A 26 7.73 1.16 -26.71
CA ALA A 26 8.50 2.30 -26.20
C ALA A 26 7.75 3.01 -25.06
N LEU A 27 6.43 3.20 -25.20
CA LEU A 27 5.59 3.77 -24.15
C LEU A 27 5.59 2.89 -22.89
N SER A 28 5.41 1.57 -23.04
CA SER A 28 5.44 0.64 -21.90
C SER A 28 6.78 0.65 -21.16
N ARG A 29 7.90 0.81 -21.87
CA ARG A 29 9.23 0.96 -21.24
C ARG A 29 9.38 2.31 -20.55
N TYR A 30 8.85 3.36 -21.15
CA TYR A 30 8.88 4.69 -20.56
C TYR A 30 8.07 4.75 -19.26
N THR A 31 6.88 4.15 -19.24
CA THR A 31 6.06 4.07 -18.02
C THR A 31 6.77 3.28 -16.92
N GLU A 32 7.38 2.14 -17.26
CA GLU A 32 8.17 1.35 -16.29
C GLU A 32 9.36 2.16 -15.74
N MET A 33 10.07 2.91 -16.59
CA MET A 33 11.18 3.76 -16.16
C MET A 33 10.71 4.92 -15.26
N VAL A 34 9.57 5.53 -15.58
CA VAL A 34 8.97 6.58 -14.75
C VAL A 34 8.55 6.02 -13.39
N ASP A 35 7.89 4.87 -13.36
CA ASP A 35 7.49 4.20 -12.13
C ASP A 35 8.69 3.84 -11.27
N ASP A 36 9.78 3.37 -11.88
CA ASP A 36 11.04 3.07 -11.19
C ASP A 36 11.69 4.34 -10.60
N VAL A 37 11.70 5.45 -11.34
CA VAL A 37 12.22 6.74 -10.85
C VAL A 37 11.38 7.25 -9.69
N ILE A 38 10.05 7.21 -9.80
CA ILE A 38 9.12 7.63 -8.75
C ILE A 38 9.34 6.78 -7.50
N ARG A 39 9.38 5.45 -7.64
CA ARG A 39 9.62 4.52 -6.52
C ARG A 39 10.95 4.81 -5.84
N THR A 40 12.02 4.94 -6.62
CA THR A 40 13.37 5.20 -6.08
C THR A 40 13.42 6.53 -5.33
N GLN A 41 12.76 7.57 -5.86
CA GLN A 41 12.75 8.88 -5.22
C GLN A 41 11.88 8.90 -3.96
N ALA A 42 10.74 8.21 -3.97
CA ALA A 42 9.88 8.03 -2.81
C ALA A 42 10.61 7.25 -1.69
N GLU A 43 11.32 6.17 -2.04
CA GLU A 43 12.14 5.41 -1.08
C GLU A 43 13.25 6.26 -0.47
N LYS A 44 13.94 7.09 -1.27
CA LYS A 44 14.96 8.03 -0.75
C LYS A 44 14.36 9.08 0.18
N LEU A 45 13.19 9.62 -0.16
CA LEU A 45 12.48 10.58 0.69
C LEU A 45 12.08 9.93 2.02
N GLN A 46 11.50 8.72 1.97
CA GLN A 46 11.11 7.97 3.16
C GLN A 46 12.32 7.65 4.05
N GLN A 47 13.45 7.24 3.46
CA GLN A 47 14.69 7.02 4.21
C GLN A 47 15.22 8.30 4.86
N GLY A 48 15.12 9.44 4.17
CA GLY A 48 15.53 10.75 4.70
C GLY A 48 14.66 11.22 5.86
N SER A 49 13.33 11.09 5.75
CA SER A 49 12.39 11.40 6.83
C SER A 49 12.60 10.46 8.02
N GLU A 50 12.73 9.14 7.80
CA GLU A 50 12.97 8.20 8.89
C GLU A 50 14.31 8.47 9.59
N LEU A 51 15.39 8.78 8.86
CA LEU A 51 16.66 9.17 9.46
C LEU A 51 16.52 10.44 10.30
N THR A 52 15.78 11.43 9.81
CA THR A 52 15.53 12.68 10.53
C THR A 52 14.74 12.40 11.81
N ARG A 53 13.68 11.59 11.72
CA ARG A 53 12.87 11.14 12.87
C ARG A 53 13.70 10.40 13.91
N VAL A 54 14.60 9.51 13.48
CA VAL A 54 15.52 8.80 14.39
C VAL A 54 16.47 9.79 15.08
N ARG A 55 17.05 10.74 14.35
CA ARG A 55 17.94 11.76 14.94
C ARG A 55 17.22 12.69 15.91
N LEU A 56 16.00 13.12 15.59
CA LEU A 56 15.17 13.93 16.48
C LEU A 56 14.84 13.16 17.77
N LYS A 57 14.49 11.88 17.63
CA LYS A 57 14.25 10.98 18.76
C LYS A 57 15.51 10.74 19.61
N GLU A 58 16.69 10.59 19.01
CA GLU A 58 17.96 10.48 19.74
C GLU A 58 18.28 11.74 20.58
N MET A 59 17.77 12.89 20.15
CA MET A 59 17.99 14.19 20.81
C MET A 59 16.85 14.58 21.77
N ASP A 60 15.83 13.73 21.95
CA ASP A 60 14.58 14.05 22.66
C ASP A 60 13.99 15.41 22.25
N GLN A 61 14.14 15.79 20.97
CA GLN A 61 13.55 16.98 20.35
C GLN A 61 12.35 16.49 19.54
N PRO A 62 11.13 17.06 19.65
CA PRO A 62 10.73 18.36 20.19
C PRO A 62 10.36 18.38 21.69
N ASP A 63 10.33 17.21 22.34
CA ASP A 63 9.79 17.02 23.70
C ASP A 63 10.55 17.83 24.76
N SER A 64 11.86 17.99 24.61
CA SER A 64 12.71 18.78 25.51
C SER A 64 12.38 20.28 25.49
N ILE A 65 12.06 20.85 24.31
CA ILE A 65 11.66 22.26 24.18
C ILE A 65 10.26 22.48 24.75
N LEU A 66 9.37 21.51 24.55
CA LEU A 66 7.98 21.58 25.00
C LEU A 66 7.87 21.40 26.52
N SER A 67 8.69 20.53 27.13
CA SER A 67 8.79 20.34 28.58
C SER A 67 9.18 21.63 29.32
N LEU A 68 10.01 22.48 28.70
CA LEU A 68 10.42 23.78 29.24
C LEU A 68 9.25 24.77 29.35
N LYS A 69 8.20 24.61 28.52
CA LYS A 69 7.10 25.57 28.42
C LYS A 69 6.07 25.47 29.56
N GLY A 70 6.13 24.42 30.39
CA GLY A 70 5.40 24.33 31.66
C GLY A 70 3.88 24.54 31.56
N THR A 71 3.28 24.31 30.40
CA THR A 71 1.83 24.39 30.17
C THR A 71 1.27 22.98 30.09
N ILE A 72 0.29 22.71 30.94
CA ILE A 72 -0.52 21.48 31.08
C ILE A 72 -1.25 21.10 29.76
N THR A 73 -1.21 21.98 28.76
CA THR A 73 -1.81 21.77 27.45
C THR A 73 -0.94 20.87 26.59
N LEU A 74 -1.57 19.83 26.08
CA LEU A 74 -1.04 18.92 25.06
C LEU A 74 -0.35 19.70 23.92
N PRO A 75 0.83 19.27 23.43
CA PRO A 75 1.45 19.88 22.25
C PRO A 75 0.45 19.95 21.10
N THR A 76 0.43 21.07 20.36
CA THR A 76 -0.51 21.29 19.25
C THR A 76 -0.42 20.18 18.21
N ASP A 77 0.80 19.78 17.88
CA ASP A 77 1.07 18.78 16.84
C ASP A 77 0.55 17.40 17.27
N PHE A 78 0.77 17.02 18.54
CA PHE A 78 0.22 15.77 19.08
C PHE A 78 -1.32 15.81 19.19
N LYS A 79 -1.90 16.97 19.48
CA LYS A 79 -3.36 17.14 19.49
C LYS A 79 -3.94 16.94 18.08
N GLU A 80 -3.30 17.51 17.07
CA GLU A 80 -3.67 17.34 15.65
C GLU A 80 -3.55 15.86 15.22
N ASP A 81 -2.48 15.18 15.60
CA ASP A 81 -2.30 13.75 15.33
C ASP A 81 -3.38 12.88 16.00
N VAL A 82 -3.71 13.18 17.27
CA VAL A 82 -4.77 12.49 18.02
C VAL A 82 -6.14 12.73 17.38
N GLU A 83 -6.43 13.97 16.98
CA GLU A 83 -7.65 14.31 16.25
C GLU A 83 -7.71 13.58 14.90
N ALA A 84 -6.60 13.46 14.18
CA ALA A 84 -6.54 12.71 12.92
C ALA A 84 -6.83 11.21 13.12
N VAL A 85 -6.31 10.61 14.19
CA VAL A 85 -6.61 9.21 14.57
C VAL A 85 -8.09 9.03 14.92
N GLN A 86 -8.66 9.97 15.67
CA GLN A 86 -10.09 9.97 16.05
C GLN A 86 -11.00 10.15 14.83
N ILE A 87 -10.67 11.06 13.91
CA ILE A 87 -11.40 11.25 12.64
C ILE A 87 -11.36 9.98 11.79
N SER A 88 -10.23 9.26 11.81
CA SER A 88 -10.05 8.00 11.09
C SER A 88 -10.81 6.81 11.71
N GLY A 89 -11.58 7.02 12.78
CA GLY A 89 -12.38 6.00 13.45
C GLY A 89 -11.65 5.23 14.56
N GLY A 90 -10.45 5.66 14.93
CA GLY A 90 -9.68 5.13 16.05
C GLY A 90 -9.45 3.61 15.97
N PRO A 91 -9.40 2.90 17.11
CA PRO A 91 -9.18 1.45 17.13
C PRO A 91 -10.33 0.67 16.48
N THR A 92 -11.56 1.19 16.55
CA THR A 92 -12.74 0.51 15.97
C THR A 92 -12.75 0.54 14.44
N GLY A 93 -12.31 1.65 13.84
CA GLY A 93 -12.14 1.77 12.38
C GLY A 93 -11.07 0.81 11.86
N LEU A 94 -9.94 0.70 12.58
CA LEU A 94 -8.88 -0.24 12.23
C LEU A 94 -9.35 -1.71 12.30
N GLU A 95 -10.14 -2.07 13.32
CA GLU A 95 -10.73 -3.42 13.45
C GLU A 95 -11.70 -3.72 12.30
N ALA A 96 -12.51 -2.74 11.89
CA ALA A 96 -13.43 -2.89 10.76
C ALA A 96 -12.67 -3.14 9.44
N GLU A 97 -11.58 -2.42 9.19
CA GLU A 97 -10.72 -2.63 8.02
C GLU A 97 -10.03 -4.01 8.04
N LEU A 98 -9.57 -4.46 9.21
CA LEU A 98 -9.03 -5.81 9.38
C LEU A 98 -10.07 -6.88 9.06
N GLN A 99 -11.31 -6.68 9.49
CA GLN A 99 -12.43 -7.57 9.19
C GLN A 99 -12.76 -7.59 7.70
N GLN A 100 -12.86 -6.42 7.06
CA GLN A 100 -13.10 -6.30 5.62
C GLN A 100 -12.01 -7.00 4.81
N ARG A 101 -10.75 -6.88 5.22
CA ARG A 101 -9.62 -7.58 4.60
C ARG A 101 -9.79 -9.11 4.69
N MET A 102 -10.24 -9.64 5.82
CA MET A 102 -10.51 -11.08 5.97
C MET A 102 -11.60 -11.56 4.99
N ASP A 103 -12.66 -10.77 4.82
CA ASP A 103 -13.74 -11.09 3.89
C ASP A 103 -13.25 -11.08 2.43
N LEU A 104 -12.45 -10.07 2.04
CA LEU A 104 -11.83 -10.02 0.71
C LEU A 104 -10.91 -11.22 0.45
N ARG A 105 -10.11 -11.62 1.45
CA ARG A 105 -9.27 -12.82 1.36
C ARG A 105 -10.12 -14.08 1.14
N ARG A 106 -11.21 -14.23 1.89
CA ARG A 106 -12.14 -15.36 1.74
C ARG A 106 -12.70 -15.44 0.32
N VAL A 107 -13.21 -14.32 -0.20
CA VAL A 107 -13.78 -14.25 -1.56
C VAL A 107 -12.73 -14.61 -2.62
N ASN A 108 -11.51 -14.08 -2.51
CA ASN A 108 -10.44 -14.39 -3.45
C ASN A 108 -10.04 -15.88 -3.40
N GLN A 109 -10.00 -16.47 -2.20
CA GLN A 109 -9.72 -17.90 -2.03
C GLN A 109 -10.82 -18.77 -2.64
N GLU A 110 -12.09 -18.42 -2.43
CA GLU A 110 -13.25 -19.12 -3.01
C GLU A 110 -13.21 -19.10 -4.54
N LEU A 111 -12.95 -17.93 -5.15
CA LEU A 111 -12.82 -17.81 -6.60
C LEU A 111 -11.68 -18.66 -7.15
N LEU A 112 -10.56 -18.74 -6.44
CA LEU A 112 -9.43 -19.58 -6.85
C LEU A 112 -9.81 -21.07 -6.81
N VAL A 113 -10.41 -21.53 -5.71
CA VAL A 113 -10.85 -22.92 -5.54
C VAL A 113 -11.88 -23.30 -6.61
N GLN A 114 -12.89 -22.46 -6.85
CA GLN A 114 -13.89 -22.71 -7.90
C GLN A 114 -13.25 -22.81 -9.28
N THR A 115 -12.29 -21.94 -9.59
CA THR A 115 -11.57 -21.99 -10.88
C THR A 115 -10.74 -23.27 -11.01
N GLU A 116 -10.09 -23.70 -9.91
CA GLU A 116 -9.33 -24.94 -9.88
C GLU A 116 -10.22 -26.18 -10.08
N GLU A 117 -11.38 -26.20 -9.43
CA GLU A 117 -12.38 -27.25 -9.57
C GLU A 117 -12.92 -27.35 -10.99
N LEU A 118 -13.22 -26.22 -11.64
CA LEU A 118 -13.65 -26.20 -13.05
C LEU A 118 -12.59 -26.79 -13.99
N LEU A 119 -11.32 -26.42 -13.80
CA LEU A 119 -10.21 -26.96 -14.59
C LEU A 119 -10.00 -28.46 -14.35
N LYS A 120 -10.11 -28.90 -13.08
CA LYS A 120 -10.02 -30.33 -12.73
C LYS A 120 -11.18 -31.12 -13.35
N LYS A 121 -12.40 -30.61 -13.24
CA LYS A 121 -13.60 -31.24 -13.81
C LYS A 121 -13.45 -31.45 -15.32
N GLU A 122 -13.09 -30.41 -16.07
CA GLU A 122 -12.83 -30.51 -17.51
C GLU A 122 -11.74 -31.55 -17.83
N ALA A 123 -10.63 -31.55 -17.07
CA ALA A 123 -9.57 -32.53 -17.26
C ALA A 123 -10.02 -33.97 -16.98
N THR A 124 -10.87 -34.19 -15.97
CA THR A 124 -11.45 -35.51 -15.68
C THR A 124 -12.45 -35.95 -16.74
N GLU A 125 -13.26 -35.04 -17.28
CA GLU A 125 -14.23 -35.32 -18.35
C GLU A 125 -13.52 -35.67 -19.66
N ASP A 126 -12.48 -34.92 -20.06
CA ASP A 126 -11.64 -35.27 -21.23
C ASP A 126 -10.98 -36.65 -21.06
N ALA A 127 -10.46 -36.96 -19.87
CA ALA A 127 -9.89 -38.28 -19.60
C ALA A 127 -10.93 -39.41 -19.70
N GLN A 128 -12.15 -39.20 -19.18
CA GLN A 128 -13.24 -40.16 -19.29
C GLN A 128 -13.66 -40.36 -20.74
N PHE A 129 -13.83 -39.29 -21.52
CA PHE A 129 -14.23 -39.40 -22.92
C PHE A 129 -13.15 -40.04 -23.79
N ARG A 130 -11.87 -39.77 -23.53
CA ARG A 130 -10.77 -40.48 -24.21
C ARG A 130 -10.78 -41.98 -23.90
N ASN A 131 -11.05 -42.37 -22.66
CA ASN A 131 -11.16 -43.77 -22.28
C ASN A 131 -12.37 -44.45 -22.95
N GLN A 132 -13.50 -43.75 -23.10
CA GLN A 132 -14.72 -44.31 -23.70
C GLN A 132 -14.69 -44.34 -25.23
N PHE A 133 -14.19 -43.29 -25.87
CA PHE A 133 -14.28 -43.09 -27.31
C PHE A 133 -12.97 -43.33 -28.06
N GLY A 134 -11.84 -43.49 -27.37
CA GLY A 134 -10.55 -43.85 -27.94
C GLY A 134 -10.19 -43.02 -29.18
N THR A 135 -10.08 -43.69 -30.32
CA THR A 135 -9.68 -43.09 -31.61
C THR A 135 -10.72 -42.15 -32.24
N ARG A 136 -11.99 -42.17 -31.77
CA ARG A 136 -13.01 -41.19 -32.19
C ARG A 136 -12.83 -39.82 -31.52
N TRP A 137 -12.07 -39.75 -30.43
CA TRP A 137 -11.80 -38.50 -29.72
C TRP A 137 -10.49 -37.85 -30.20
N THR A 138 -10.60 -37.04 -31.26
CA THR A 138 -9.45 -36.40 -31.93
C THR A 138 -9.08 -35.03 -31.35
N ARG A 139 -9.74 -34.58 -30.28
CA ARG A 139 -9.46 -33.28 -29.65
C ARG A 139 -8.09 -33.26 -28.96
N PRO A 140 -7.34 -32.14 -29.02
CA PRO A 140 -6.14 -31.95 -28.22
C PRO A 140 -6.42 -32.14 -26.73
N GLN A 141 -5.41 -32.58 -25.96
CA GLN A 141 -5.61 -32.91 -24.55
C GLN A 141 -5.95 -31.65 -23.75
N SER A 142 -6.95 -31.76 -22.88
CA SER A 142 -7.37 -30.63 -22.06
C SER A 142 -6.22 -30.12 -21.18
N SER A 143 -5.32 -30.99 -20.71
CA SER A 143 -4.10 -30.58 -19.98
C SER A 143 -3.15 -29.69 -20.81
N THR A 144 -3.09 -29.88 -22.13
CA THR A 144 -2.23 -29.06 -23.01
C THR A 144 -2.87 -27.70 -23.28
N LEU A 145 -4.19 -27.68 -23.50
CA LEU A 145 -4.95 -26.44 -23.73
C LEU A 145 -5.04 -25.57 -22.46
N THR A 146 -5.20 -26.20 -21.29
CA THR A 146 -5.37 -25.49 -20.01
C THR A 146 -4.05 -25.15 -19.32
N LYS A 147 -2.91 -25.54 -19.87
CA LYS A 147 -1.59 -25.33 -19.24
C LYS A 147 -1.34 -23.87 -18.86
N ASN A 148 -1.64 -22.91 -19.74
CA ASN A 148 -1.47 -21.50 -19.45
C ASN A 148 -2.38 -21.02 -18.30
N LEU A 149 -3.59 -21.56 -18.21
CA LEU A 149 -4.53 -21.25 -17.13
C LEU A 149 -4.05 -21.83 -15.80
N GLN A 150 -3.52 -23.06 -15.80
CA GLN A 150 -2.91 -23.68 -14.62
C GLN A 150 -1.68 -22.89 -14.14
N ASP A 151 -0.83 -22.43 -15.06
CA ASP A 151 0.33 -21.60 -14.72
C ASP A 151 -0.10 -20.27 -14.08
N ARG A 152 -1.16 -19.63 -14.59
CA ARG A 152 -1.75 -18.42 -13.99
C ARG A 152 -2.36 -18.71 -12.62
N LEU A 153 -3.07 -19.82 -12.47
CA LEU A 153 -3.67 -20.26 -11.21
C LEU A 153 -2.59 -20.44 -10.13
N ASN A 154 -1.50 -21.13 -10.47
CA ASN A 154 -0.36 -21.33 -9.57
C ASN A 154 0.28 -20.00 -9.12
N ARG A 155 0.38 -19.00 -10.02
CA ARG A 155 0.85 -17.65 -9.67
C ARG A 155 -0.10 -16.97 -8.68
N PHE A 156 -1.41 -17.04 -8.91
CA PHE A 156 -2.39 -16.48 -7.97
C PHE A 156 -2.34 -17.18 -6.61
N THR A 157 -2.14 -18.50 -6.58
CA THR A 157 -1.95 -19.24 -5.33
C THR A 157 -0.69 -18.79 -4.58
N ALA A 158 0.41 -18.55 -5.29
CA ALA A 158 1.63 -18.01 -4.69
C ALA A 158 1.41 -16.60 -4.12
N ASN A 159 0.74 -15.73 -4.87
CA ASN A 159 0.41 -14.37 -4.42
C ASN A 159 -0.50 -14.38 -3.18
N LEU A 160 -1.51 -15.25 -3.12
CA LEU A 160 -2.38 -15.38 -1.93
C LEU A 160 -1.63 -15.90 -0.69
N LYS A 161 -0.64 -16.79 -0.88
CA LYS A 161 0.25 -17.22 0.22
C LYS A 161 1.09 -16.05 0.73
N GLN A 162 1.71 -15.30 -0.16
CA GLN A 162 2.48 -14.10 0.22
C GLN A 162 1.60 -13.06 0.92
N ALA A 163 0.39 -12.82 0.41
CA ALA A 163 -0.58 -11.92 1.04
C ALA A 163 -0.94 -12.41 2.45
N THR A 164 -1.16 -13.71 2.64
CA THR A 164 -1.43 -14.30 3.96
C THR A 164 -0.29 -14.06 4.95
N ASP A 165 0.96 -14.22 4.51
CA ASP A 165 2.13 -13.99 5.37
C ASP A 165 2.27 -12.51 5.76
N SER A 166 2.01 -11.60 4.82
CA SER A 166 1.97 -10.15 5.08
C SER A 166 0.83 -9.79 6.03
N ASP A 167 -0.35 -10.37 5.84
CA ASP A 167 -1.52 -10.13 6.68
C ASP A 167 -1.27 -10.54 8.12
N ALA A 168 -0.61 -11.68 8.33
CA ALA A 168 -0.23 -12.17 9.65
C ALA A 168 0.81 -11.28 10.33
N ARG A 169 1.68 -10.59 9.57
CA ARG A 169 2.61 -9.59 10.14
C ARG A 169 1.88 -8.33 10.58
N ILE A 170 0.95 -7.84 9.75
CA ILE A 170 0.13 -6.67 10.06
C ILE A 170 -0.73 -6.95 11.30
N GLU A 171 -1.40 -8.10 11.35
CA GLU A 171 -2.25 -8.48 12.49
C GLU A 171 -1.48 -8.56 13.81
N ARG A 172 -0.26 -9.11 13.78
CA ARG A 172 0.64 -9.10 14.95
C ARG A 172 1.02 -7.68 15.36
N SER A 173 1.44 -6.84 14.40
CA SER A 173 1.80 -5.45 14.70
C SER A 173 0.64 -4.65 15.27
N VAL A 174 -0.57 -4.81 14.72
CA VAL A 174 -1.77 -4.15 15.25
C VAL A 174 -2.08 -4.64 16.66
N LYS A 175 -1.98 -5.95 16.91
CA LYS A 175 -2.20 -6.52 18.24
C LYS A 175 -1.20 -5.98 19.27
N ASP A 176 0.07 -5.87 18.90
CA ASP A 176 1.13 -5.36 19.76
C ASP A 176 0.93 -3.88 20.11
N HIS A 177 0.37 -3.09 19.18
CA HIS A 177 0.12 -1.65 19.37
C HIS A 177 -1.32 -1.32 19.82
N SER A 178 -2.22 -2.30 19.89
CA SER A 178 -3.65 -2.10 20.22
C SER A 178 -3.88 -1.33 21.51
N ALA A 179 -3.12 -1.64 22.57
CA ALA A 179 -3.22 -0.98 23.86
C ALA A 179 -2.83 0.51 23.78
N LEU A 180 -1.81 0.86 22.99
CA LEU A 180 -1.37 2.23 22.79
C LEU A 180 -2.37 3.02 21.94
N ILE A 181 -2.89 2.40 20.88
CA ILE A 181 -3.91 3.01 20.00
C ILE A 181 -5.20 3.29 20.80
N SER A 182 -5.59 2.39 21.70
CA SER A 182 -6.76 2.59 22.56
C SER A 182 -6.60 3.79 23.50
N ILE A 183 -5.37 4.13 23.91
CA ILE A 183 -5.14 5.30 24.77
C ILE A 183 -5.39 6.60 24.01
N LEU A 184 -5.11 6.63 22.70
CA LEU A 184 -5.33 7.79 21.83
C LEU A 184 -6.81 8.09 21.57
N ASP A 185 -7.69 7.12 21.82
CA ASP A 185 -9.14 7.23 21.62
C ASP A 185 -9.89 7.82 22.83
N HIS A 186 -9.20 8.04 23.96
CA HIS A 186 -9.84 8.62 25.15
C HIS A 186 -10.15 10.12 24.97
N GLN A 187 -11.37 10.52 25.33
CA GLN A 187 -11.77 11.93 25.42
C GLN A 187 -12.07 12.36 26.88
N PRO A 188 -11.41 13.42 27.40
CA PRO A 188 -10.22 14.09 26.86
C PRO A 188 -8.93 13.31 27.21
N ILE A 189 -8.02 13.23 26.23
CA ILE A 189 -6.76 12.48 26.33
C ILE A 189 -5.84 12.98 27.47
N GLU A 190 -6.06 14.22 27.92
CA GLU A 190 -5.34 14.85 29.03
C GLU A 190 -5.43 14.05 30.34
N PHE A 191 -6.51 13.29 30.57
CA PHE A 191 -6.65 12.44 31.75
C PHE A 191 -5.83 11.14 31.68
N ALA A 192 -5.42 10.72 30.48
CA ALA A 192 -4.61 9.51 30.30
C ALA A 192 -3.10 9.79 30.49
N LEU A 193 -2.70 11.06 30.63
CA LEU A 193 -1.31 11.47 30.70
C LEU A 193 -0.85 11.75 32.14
N PRO A 194 0.33 11.26 32.56
CA PRO A 194 0.90 11.62 33.85
C PRO A 194 1.30 13.10 33.87
N THR A 195 0.89 13.82 34.93
CA THR A 195 1.28 15.22 35.11
C THR A 195 2.76 15.29 35.52
N LEU A 196 3.61 15.83 34.63
CA LEU A 196 5.02 16.08 34.93
C LEU A 196 5.18 17.46 35.59
N ALA A 197 5.94 17.50 36.69
CA ALA A 197 6.32 18.75 37.34
C ALA A 197 7.27 19.55 36.42
N ARG A 198 7.19 20.88 36.51
CA ARG A 198 8.05 21.78 35.73
C ARG A 198 9.52 21.47 36.01
N PRO A 199 10.37 21.29 34.97
CA PRO A 199 11.81 21.19 35.15
C PRO A 199 12.36 22.43 35.85
N ILE A 200 13.39 22.24 36.68
CA ILE A 200 14.07 23.33 37.38
C ILE A 200 14.78 24.20 36.33
N MET A 201 14.30 25.43 36.11
CA MET A 201 14.91 26.36 35.17
C MET A 201 16.14 27.05 35.79
N SER A 202 17.25 27.06 35.04
CA SER A 202 18.35 28.01 35.22
C SER A 202 17.95 29.34 34.58
N LEU A 203 18.25 30.46 35.23
CA LEU A 203 17.78 31.79 34.86
C LEU A 203 18.85 32.53 34.04
N ASP A 204 19.20 32.03 32.85
CA ASP A 204 20.15 32.71 31.96
C ASP A 204 19.49 33.18 30.65
N ALA A 205 19.62 34.47 30.33
CA ALA A 205 18.92 35.13 29.21
C ALA A 205 19.38 34.67 27.82
N ASN A 206 20.51 33.95 27.76
CA ASN A 206 21.06 33.40 26.52
C ASN A 206 20.31 32.12 26.05
N GLU A 207 19.66 31.41 26.98
CA GLU A 207 18.95 30.17 26.68
C GLU A 207 17.67 30.41 25.85
N ASP A 208 16.96 31.52 26.07
CA ASP A 208 15.75 31.88 25.30
C ASP A 208 16.04 32.14 23.82
N ALA A 209 17.20 32.72 23.51
CA ALA A 209 17.65 32.96 22.13
C ALA A 209 17.97 31.63 21.42
N ILE A 210 18.60 30.69 22.13
CA ILE A 210 18.95 29.36 21.61
C ILE A 210 17.67 28.54 21.37
N VAL A 211 16.71 28.56 22.30
CA VAL A 211 15.41 27.90 22.16
C VAL A 211 14.61 28.50 21.00
N GLY A 212 14.66 29.82 20.80
CA GLY A 212 14.03 30.49 19.66
C GLY A 212 14.61 30.06 18.30
N ALA A 213 15.94 29.99 18.20
CA ALA A 213 16.62 29.53 16.99
C ALA A 213 16.31 28.05 16.68
N LEU A 214 16.30 27.20 17.71
CA LEU A 214 16.00 25.78 17.58
C LEU A 214 14.55 25.56 17.11
N LYS A 215 13.58 26.32 17.64
CA LYS A 215 12.19 26.30 17.18
C LYS A 215 12.04 26.67 15.71
N GLN A 216 12.75 27.70 15.25
CA GLN A 216 12.74 28.08 13.84
C GLN A 216 13.32 26.97 12.95
N SER A 217 14.41 26.33 13.40
CA SER A 217 15.00 25.21 12.66
C SER A 217 14.08 24.00 12.58
N LEU A 218 13.35 23.67 13.66
CA LEU A 218 12.35 22.60 13.67
C LEU A 218 11.15 22.94 12.79
N ALA A 219 10.66 24.18 12.82
CA ALA A 219 9.57 24.62 11.93
C ALA A 219 9.99 24.60 10.44
N CYS A 220 11.26 24.88 10.14
CA CYS A 220 11.78 24.69 8.79
C CYS A 220 11.83 23.21 8.39
N LEU A 221 12.20 22.32 9.32
CA LEU A 221 12.20 20.87 9.08
C LEU A 221 10.80 20.30 8.89
N SER A 222 9.81 20.74 9.68
CA SER A 222 8.42 20.28 9.53
C SER A 222 7.77 20.72 8.21
N ASN A 223 8.22 21.85 7.64
CA ASN A 223 7.77 22.31 6.32
C ASN A 223 8.44 21.58 5.14
N LEU A 224 9.46 20.75 5.42
CA LEU A 224 10.21 19.98 4.42
C LEU A 224 9.75 18.52 4.32
N GLU A 225 9.03 18.02 5.33
CA GLU A 225 8.27 16.75 5.26
C GLU A 225 6.96 16.93 4.47
#